data_AF-A0A4R2GRV1-F1
#
_entry.id   AF-A0A4R2GRV1-F1
#
_cell.length_a   1.000
_cell.length_b   1.000
_cell.length_c   1.000
_cell.angle_alpha   90.00
_cell.angle_beta   90.00
_cell.angle_gamma   90.00
#
_symmetry.space_group_name_H-M   'P 1'
#
loop_
_entity.id
_entity.type
_entity.pdbx_description
1 polymer ?
#
loop_
_entity_poly.entity_id
_entity_poly.type
_entity_poly.pdbx_seq_one_letter_code
_entity_poly.pdbx_strand_id
1 'polypeptide(L)'
;MTQGDLHALALSSPRGLELELNYHLPPGVSDAGERVAGWFTAAVDSLAGEFILEFPADGLPAAGLRDPAGGPFGPPDSRWCSLFVLAGSAGKRQSKSLRQWTPRNWQQFLGKASDLSIEMSAKFSTLNSFGHSGEPSLTISAHRHRKLKDWVSLSAVYVVGDMRSPALPGDVPALWRDFLYSYVEQWPPAFGYLADDSIAAGATRTPLEARTQTFPTDTLPQTDSFLRGYSWITVTSAQVAERAGGIGALQRTGAFARIAELPTGGLVLQATPLMSEYGGSAVRRVFEALRAVLPDQTPIPDPMIPFFKLIYESPRR
;
A
#
# COMPACT_ATOMS: atom_id res chain seq x y z
N MET A 1 -27.07 -17.28 1.01
CA MET A 1 -25.83 -17.31 0.21
C MET A 1 -25.27 -18.70 0.35
N THR A 2 -25.11 -19.43 -0.76
CA THR A 2 -24.60 -20.80 -0.79
C THR A 2 -23.06 -20.81 -0.69
N GLN A 3 -22.45 -21.95 -0.38
CA GLN A 3 -20.99 -22.09 -0.43
C GLN A 3 -20.41 -21.76 -1.82
N GLY A 4 -21.17 -22.02 -2.88
CA GLY A 4 -20.80 -21.64 -4.25
C GLY A 4 -20.76 -20.13 -4.47
N ASP A 5 -21.73 -19.40 -3.90
CA ASP A 5 -21.77 -17.93 -3.97
C ASP A 5 -20.57 -17.30 -3.23
N LEU A 6 -20.23 -17.85 -2.06
CA LEU A 6 -19.08 -17.39 -1.27
C LEU A 6 -17.77 -17.57 -2.04
N HIS A 7 -17.59 -18.74 -2.68
CA HIS A 7 -16.42 -19.03 -3.49
C HIS A 7 -16.33 -18.12 -4.71
N ALA A 8 -17.45 -17.86 -5.40
CA ALA A 8 -17.49 -16.95 -6.53
C ALA A 8 -17.10 -15.52 -6.15
N LEU A 9 -17.56 -15.04 -4.98
CA LEU A 9 -17.19 -13.72 -4.48
C LEU A 9 -15.72 -13.64 -4.08
N ALA A 10 -15.18 -14.65 -3.40
CA ALA A 10 -13.76 -14.72 -3.11
C ALA A 10 -12.90 -14.66 -4.39
N LEU A 11 -13.32 -15.35 -5.45
CA LEU A 11 -12.64 -15.35 -6.74
C LEU A 11 -12.71 -13.99 -7.49
N SER A 12 -13.70 -13.16 -7.17
CA SER A 12 -13.81 -11.80 -7.72
C SER A 12 -12.94 -10.76 -7.01
N SER A 13 -12.25 -11.16 -5.93
CA SER A 13 -11.35 -10.25 -5.21
C SER A 13 -10.17 -9.84 -6.09
N PRO A 14 -9.72 -8.57 -6.00
CA PRO A 14 -8.61 -8.09 -6.80
C PRO A 14 -7.34 -8.86 -6.48
N ARG A 15 -6.60 -9.23 -7.52
CA ARG A 15 -5.27 -9.82 -7.43
C ARG A 15 -4.23 -8.76 -7.75
N GLY A 16 -3.20 -8.69 -6.92
CA GLY A 16 -2.24 -7.61 -7.02
C GLY A 16 -1.17 -7.59 -5.95
N LEU A 17 -0.47 -6.47 -5.86
CA LEU A 17 0.42 -6.13 -4.76
C LEU A 17 -0.03 -4.83 -4.11
N GLU A 18 0.20 -4.72 -2.82
CA GLU A 18 0.04 -3.50 -2.08
C GLU A 18 1.25 -3.27 -1.18
N LEU A 19 1.77 -2.06 -1.28
CA LEU A 19 2.78 -1.49 -0.42
C LEU A 19 2.14 -0.34 0.35
N GLU A 20 2.24 -0.36 1.66
CA GLU A 20 1.87 0.76 2.51
C GLU A 20 3.02 1.09 3.45
N LEU A 21 3.33 2.38 3.59
CA LEU A 21 4.28 2.94 4.55
C LEU A 21 3.57 4.01 5.37
N ASN A 22 3.82 4.08 6.67
CA ASN A 22 3.22 5.09 7.55
C ASN A 22 4.27 5.88 8.29
N TYR A 23 4.01 7.18 8.36
CA TYR A 23 4.91 8.15 8.94
C TYR A 23 4.16 9.01 9.94
N HIS A 24 4.79 9.20 11.10
CA HIS A 24 4.43 10.25 12.02
C HIS A 24 5.13 11.54 11.61
N LEU A 25 4.41 12.42 10.92
CA LEU A 25 4.81 13.73 10.40
C LEU A 25 3.90 14.84 10.95
N PRO A 26 4.19 15.35 12.15
CA PRO A 26 3.48 16.49 12.72
C PRO A 26 3.50 17.71 11.78
N PRO A 27 2.48 18.59 11.84
CA PRO A 27 2.48 19.85 11.11
C PRO A 27 3.75 20.67 11.40
N GLY A 28 4.36 21.21 10.35
CA GLY A 28 5.54 22.05 10.46
C GLY A 28 6.89 21.32 10.33
N VAL A 29 6.90 19.98 10.21
CA VAL A 29 8.12 19.27 9.78
C VAL A 29 8.41 19.65 8.33
N SER A 30 9.59 20.23 8.09
CA SER A 30 9.95 20.85 6.80
C SER A 30 10.08 19.87 5.64
N ASP A 31 10.29 18.59 5.92
CA ASP A 31 10.54 17.55 4.90
C ASP A 31 9.28 16.80 4.45
N ALA A 32 8.11 17.05 5.04
CA ALA A 32 6.91 16.26 4.72
C ALA A 32 6.50 16.36 3.25
N GLY A 33 6.60 17.57 2.67
CA GLY A 33 6.37 17.79 1.25
C GLY A 33 7.41 17.14 0.35
N GLU A 34 8.69 17.22 0.75
CA GLU A 34 9.80 16.57 0.03
C GLU A 34 9.62 15.06 0.02
N ARG A 35 9.25 14.46 1.16
CA ARG A 35 9.01 13.02 1.28
C ARG A 35 7.86 12.55 0.41
N VAL A 36 6.73 13.26 0.43
CA VAL A 36 5.57 12.93 -0.41
C VAL A 36 5.90 13.12 -1.91
N ALA A 37 6.59 14.19 -2.29
CA ALA A 37 7.01 14.38 -3.68
C ALA A 37 8.01 13.29 -4.10
N GLY A 38 8.99 12.97 -3.24
CA GLY A 38 9.97 11.92 -3.45
C GLY A 38 9.34 10.53 -3.55
N TRP A 39 8.28 10.25 -2.79
CA TRP A 39 7.48 9.03 -2.92
C TRP A 39 6.90 8.88 -4.31
N PHE A 40 6.20 9.91 -4.78
CA PHE A 40 5.58 9.89 -6.09
C PHE A 40 6.61 9.74 -7.20
N THR A 41 7.70 10.51 -7.16
CA THR A 41 8.79 10.41 -8.15
C THR A 41 9.41 9.01 -8.14
N ALA A 42 9.86 8.52 -6.99
CA ALA A 42 10.54 7.23 -6.89
C ALA A 42 9.63 6.06 -7.29
N ALA A 43 8.36 6.08 -6.87
CA ALA A 43 7.40 5.04 -7.21
C ALA A 43 7.04 5.07 -8.70
N VAL A 44 6.90 6.24 -9.31
CA VAL A 44 6.68 6.37 -10.76
C VAL A 44 7.89 5.85 -11.53
N ASP A 45 9.10 6.28 -11.16
CA ASP A 45 10.33 5.89 -11.86
C ASP A 45 10.60 4.38 -11.74
N SER A 46 10.26 3.76 -10.60
CA SER A 46 10.58 2.36 -10.32
C SER A 46 9.45 1.39 -10.67
N LEU A 47 8.19 1.75 -10.42
CA LEU A 47 7.06 0.82 -10.47
C LEU A 47 6.14 1.05 -11.67
N ALA A 48 6.07 2.28 -12.19
CA ALA A 48 5.15 2.56 -13.29
C ALA A 48 5.65 2.03 -14.63
N GLY A 49 6.97 1.83 -14.81
CA GLY A 49 7.59 1.09 -15.92
C GLY A 49 6.84 1.22 -17.26
N GLU A 50 6.22 0.12 -17.69
CA GLU A 50 5.47 -0.01 -18.95
C GLU A 50 4.27 0.94 -19.09
N PHE A 51 3.67 1.42 -17.99
CA PHE A 51 2.56 2.37 -18.07
C PHE A 51 3.00 3.71 -18.68
N ILE A 52 4.28 4.09 -18.53
CA ILE A 52 4.78 5.40 -18.94
C ILE A 52 5.39 5.41 -20.34
N LEU A 53 5.91 4.28 -20.81
CA LEU A 53 6.65 4.17 -22.08
C LEU A 53 5.84 4.61 -23.32
N GLU A 54 4.51 4.65 -23.21
CA GLU A 54 3.60 4.95 -24.32
C GLU A 54 2.69 6.16 -24.06
N PHE A 55 2.97 6.99 -23.04
CA PHE A 55 2.15 8.18 -22.83
C PHE A 55 2.33 9.17 -23.98
N PRO A 56 1.24 9.61 -24.65
CA PRO A 56 1.33 10.70 -25.60
C PRO A 56 1.81 11.96 -24.88
N ALA A 57 2.73 12.70 -25.50
CA ALA A 57 3.32 13.91 -24.91
C ALA A 57 2.27 14.96 -24.52
N ASP A 58 1.20 15.05 -25.32
CA ASP A 58 0.08 15.98 -25.10
C ASP A 58 -1.00 15.41 -24.15
N GLY A 59 -0.87 14.14 -23.74
CA GLY A 59 -1.88 13.40 -22.99
C GLY A 59 -3.07 12.96 -23.86
N LEU A 60 -3.90 12.06 -23.31
CA LEU A 60 -5.18 11.69 -23.93
C LEU A 60 -6.25 12.77 -23.66
N PRO A 61 -7.39 12.81 -24.38
CA PRO A 61 -8.43 13.81 -24.15
C PRO A 61 -9.08 13.70 -22.75
N ALA A 62 -9.18 14.83 -22.03
CA ALA A 62 -9.78 14.89 -20.68
C ALA A 62 -11.31 14.74 -20.63
N ALA A 63 -11.97 14.38 -21.73
CA ALA A 63 -13.43 14.45 -21.85
C ALA A 63 -14.16 13.64 -20.75
N GLY A 64 -13.70 12.40 -20.48
CA GLY A 64 -14.25 11.56 -19.40
C GLY A 64 -13.97 12.05 -17.97
N LEU A 65 -13.04 13.00 -17.76
CA LEU A 65 -12.73 13.50 -16.41
C LEU A 65 -13.74 14.50 -15.85
N ARG A 66 -14.58 15.11 -16.71
CA ARG A 66 -15.44 16.25 -16.35
C ARG A 66 -16.94 15.93 -16.28
N ASP A 67 -17.36 14.76 -16.72
CA ASP A 67 -18.77 14.38 -16.80
C ASP A 67 -18.97 12.97 -16.21
N PRO A 68 -19.87 12.75 -15.23
CA PRO A 68 -20.20 11.44 -14.69
C PRO A 68 -20.87 10.48 -15.71
N ALA A 69 -21.46 11.02 -16.78
CA ALA A 69 -21.88 10.27 -17.97
C ALA A 69 -20.80 10.30 -19.08
N GLY A 70 -19.68 10.98 -18.80
CA GLY A 70 -18.62 11.36 -19.70
C GLY A 70 -17.93 10.13 -20.24
N GLY A 71 -18.02 9.98 -21.55
CA GLY A 71 -17.53 8.83 -22.28
C GLY A 71 -16.03 8.54 -22.12
N PRO A 72 -15.46 7.75 -23.05
CA PRO A 72 -14.12 7.17 -22.88
C PRO A 72 -13.05 8.21 -22.53
N PHE A 73 -12.11 7.83 -21.66
CA PHE A 73 -10.89 8.60 -21.36
C PHE A 73 -9.93 8.67 -22.55
N GLY A 74 -10.12 7.81 -23.54
CA GLY A 74 -9.31 7.72 -24.74
C GLY A 74 -9.66 6.47 -25.56
N PRO A 75 -8.90 6.19 -26.62
CA PRO A 75 -9.07 4.96 -27.39
C PRO A 75 -8.89 3.72 -26.49
N PRO A 76 -9.58 2.61 -26.78
CA PRO A 76 -9.32 1.32 -26.16
C PRO A 76 -7.83 0.96 -26.18
N ASP A 77 -7.40 0.22 -25.17
CA ASP A 77 -6.04 -0.32 -24.99
C ASP A 77 -4.94 0.75 -24.86
N SER A 78 -5.30 2.04 -24.86
CA SER A 78 -4.34 3.13 -24.64
C SER A 78 -3.93 3.21 -23.17
N ARG A 79 -2.69 3.62 -22.89
CA ARG A 79 -2.24 3.91 -21.52
C ARG A 79 -2.83 5.23 -21.05
N TRP A 80 -3.30 5.26 -19.80
CA TRP A 80 -3.89 6.45 -19.21
C TRP A 80 -3.41 6.66 -17.77
N CYS A 81 -3.22 7.92 -17.38
CA CYS A 81 -2.95 8.29 -16.00
C CYS A 81 -3.79 9.49 -15.55
N SER A 82 -4.46 9.35 -14.40
CA SER A 82 -5.09 10.46 -13.69
C SER A 82 -4.31 10.88 -12.46
N LEU A 83 -4.19 12.18 -12.30
CA LEU A 83 -3.63 12.87 -11.14
C LEU A 83 -4.77 13.48 -10.34
N PHE A 84 -4.92 13.03 -9.10
CA PHE A 84 -5.99 13.41 -8.20
C PHE A 84 -5.43 14.11 -6.96
N VAL A 85 -6.02 15.25 -6.60
CA VAL A 85 -5.71 15.94 -5.35
C VAL A 85 -7.02 16.31 -4.66
N LEU A 86 -7.16 15.87 -3.43
CA LEU A 86 -8.17 16.35 -2.51
C LEU A 86 -7.49 17.20 -1.45
N ALA A 87 -7.76 18.50 -1.50
CA ALA A 87 -7.25 19.46 -0.53
C ALA A 87 -8.37 19.97 0.37
N GLY A 88 -8.05 20.24 1.63
CA GLY A 88 -8.98 20.88 2.56
C GLY A 88 -8.56 20.74 4.02
N SER A 89 -8.91 21.73 4.83
CA SER A 89 -8.76 21.67 6.29
C SER A 89 -10.12 21.47 6.95
N ALA A 90 -10.12 20.98 8.20
CA ALA A 90 -11.33 20.95 9.02
C ALA A 90 -11.98 22.36 9.02
N GLY A 91 -13.28 22.43 8.69
CA GLY A 91 -14.04 23.68 8.63
C GLY A 91 -13.90 24.51 7.36
N LYS A 92 -13.10 24.11 6.36
CA LYS A 92 -13.03 24.78 5.05
C LYS A 92 -13.63 23.92 3.94
N ARG A 93 -14.09 24.57 2.87
CA ARG A 93 -14.57 23.89 1.66
C ARG A 93 -13.46 23.03 1.07
N GLN A 94 -13.74 21.75 0.84
CA GLN A 94 -12.82 20.85 0.16
C GLN A 94 -12.70 21.25 -1.31
N SER A 95 -11.47 21.24 -1.82
CA SER A 95 -11.18 21.42 -3.24
C SER A 95 -10.75 20.08 -3.82
N LYS A 96 -11.41 19.69 -4.91
CA LYS A 96 -11.13 18.47 -5.66
C LYS A 96 -10.49 18.87 -6.99
N SER A 97 -9.28 18.42 -7.24
CA SER A 97 -8.62 18.56 -8.53
C SER A 97 -8.41 17.18 -9.14
N LEU A 98 -8.86 17.02 -10.38
CA LEU A 98 -8.61 15.84 -11.20
C LEU A 98 -8.04 16.32 -12.53
N ARG A 99 -6.90 15.77 -12.92
CA ARG A 99 -6.16 16.12 -14.13
C ARG A 99 -5.66 14.84 -14.78
N GLN A 100 -5.46 14.88 -16.08
CA GLN A 100 -4.69 13.83 -16.75
C GLN A 100 -3.20 14.08 -16.55
N TRP A 101 -2.41 13.02 -16.67
CA TRP A 101 -0.97 13.14 -16.73
C TRP A 101 -0.52 13.90 -17.98
N THR A 102 0.33 14.89 -17.76
CA THR A 102 1.23 15.53 -18.73
C THR A 102 2.46 15.97 -17.93
N PRO A 103 3.63 16.23 -18.54
CA PRO A 103 4.80 16.71 -17.79
C PRO A 103 4.50 17.96 -16.97
N ARG A 104 3.72 18.89 -17.53
CA ARG A 104 3.27 20.11 -16.83
C ARG A 104 2.36 19.79 -15.65
N ASN A 105 1.34 18.94 -15.84
CA ASN A 105 0.40 18.60 -14.77
C ASN A 105 1.09 17.78 -13.67
N TRP A 106 2.07 16.95 -14.01
CA TRP A 106 2.89 16.21 -13.06
C TRP A 106 3.68 17.13 -12.13
N GLN A 107 4.38 18.13 -12.69
CA GLN A 107 5.08 19.13 -11.88
C GLN A 107 4.14 19.93 -10.97
N GLN A 108 2.97 20.31 -11.48
CA GLN A 108 1.94 20.97 -10.67
C GLN A 108 1.39 20.08 -9.56
N PHE A 109 1.22 18.78 -9.84
CA PHE A 109 0.79 17.77 -8.87
C PHE A 109 1.83 17.60 -7.76
N LEU A 110 3.10 17.41 -8.09
CA LEU A 110 4.19 17.32 -7.11
C LEU A 110 4.32 18.60 -6.27
N GLY A 111 4.12 19.77 -6.88
CA GLY A 111 4.08 21.05 -6.16
C GLY A 111 2.97 21.18 -5.12
N LYS A 112 2.03 20.22 -5.03
CA LYS A 112 1.01 20.13 -3.97
C LYS A 112 1.38 19.21 -2.82
N ALA A 113 2.51 18.51 -2.89
CA ALA A 113 2.96 17.60 -1.85
C ALA A 113 3.15 18.28 -0.48
N SER A 114 3.67 19.51 -0.46
CA SER A 114 3.79 20.31 0.78
C SER A 114 2.45 20.68 1.41
N ASP A 115 1.39 20.75 0.60
CA ASP A 115 0.04 21.10 1.00
C ASP A 115 -0.85 19.87 1.24
N LEU A 116 -0.26 18.66 1.37
CA LEU A 116 -1.00 17.42 1.56
C LEU A 116 -1.84 17.48 2.83
N SER A 117 -3.10 17.86 2.64
CA SER A 117 -4.07 18.09 3.70
C SER A 117 -5.05 16.93 3.83
N ILE A 118 -5.37 16.24 2.73
CA ILE A 118 -6.23 15.05 2.73
C ILE A 118 -5.62 13.95 1.88
N GLU A 119 -5.56 14.11 0.56
CA GLU A 119 -5.18 13.00 -0.34
C GLU A 119 -4.56 13.50 -1.65
N MET A 120 -3.58 12.76 -2.12
CA MET A 120 -3.03 12.85 -3.47
C MET A 120 -2.92 11.43 -4.03
N SER A 121 -3.26 11.25 -5.30
CA SER A 121 -3.03 9.97 -5.98
C SER A 121 -2.74 10.13 -7.47
N ALA A 122 -1.92 9.22 -7.99
CA ALA A 122 -1.62 9.05 -9.40
C ALA A 122 -2.03 7.62 -9.78
N LYS A 123 -3.07 7.50 -10.62
CA LYS A 123 -3.61 6.21 -11.07
C LYS A 123 -3.26 5.99 -12.52
N PHE A 124 -2.44 4.98 -12.79
CA PHE A 124 -2.04 4.48 -14.09
C PHE A 124 -2.90 3.25 -14.43
N SER A 125 -3.35 3.14 -15.67
CA SER A 125 -4.10 1.97 -16.15
C SER A 125 -4.02 1.84 -17.66
N THR A 126 -4.24 0.63 -18.16
CA THR A 126 -4.64 0.43 -19.57
C THR A 126 -6.15 0.68 -19.69
N LEU A 127 -6.56 1.40 -20.73
CA LEU A 127 -7.98 1.59 -20.99
C LEU A 127 -8.60 0.30 -21.55
N ASN A 128 -9.79 -0.06 -21.08
CA ASN A 128 -10.52 -1.24 -21.55
C ASN A 128 -11.14 -1.01 -22.94
N SER A 129 -11.88 -2.01 -23.44
CA SER A 129 -12.58 -1.95 -24.73
C SER A 129 -13.59 -0.80 -24.87
N PHE A 130 -13.99 -0.19 -23.75
CA PHE A 130 -14.88 0.97 -23.70
C PHE A 130 -14.14 2.29 -23.48
N GLY A 131 -12.80 2.28 -23.48
CA GLY A 131 -11.97 3.46 -23.24
C GLY A 131 -11.98 3.95 -21.78
N HIS A 132 -12.37 3.11 -20.82
CA HIS A 132 -12.34 3.44 -19.38
C HIS A 132 -11.15 2.78 -18.68
N SER A 133 -10.77 3.28 -17.51
CA SER A 133 -9.69 2.71 -16.68
C SER A 133 -9.96 1.21 -16.43
N GLY A 134 -9.05 0.36 -16.91
CA GLY A 134 -9.10 -1.09 -16.77
C GLY A 134 -7.88 -1.64 -16.04
N GLU A 135 -7.62 -2.92 -16.25
CA GLU A 135 -6.50 -3.66 -15.68
C GLU A 135 -5.50 -4.05 -16.79
N PRO A 136 -4.18 -4.15 -16.50
CA PRO A 136 -3.57 -3.86 -15.20
C PRO A 136 -3.64 -2.37 -14.83
N SER A 137 -3.57 -2.08 -13.53
CA SER A 137 -3.53 -0.71 -13.01
C SER A 137 -2.55 -0.57 -11.84
N LEU A 138 -1.98 0.61 -11.71
CA LEU A 138 -1.13 1.02 -10.59
C LEU A 138 -1.68 2.31 -10.00
N THR A 139 -1.99 2.31 -8.71
CA THR A 139 -2.38 3.52 -7.97
C THR A 139 -1.32 3.84 -6.95
N ILE A 140 -0.64 4.98 -7.10
CA ILE A 140 0.28 5.52 -6.10
C ILE A 140 -0.46 6.62 -5.35
N SER A 141 -0.43 6.59 -4.03
CA SER A 141 -1.20 7.47 -3.17
C SER A 141 -0.38 8.00 -2.00
N ALA A 142 -0.76 9.19 -1.54
CA ALA A 142 -0.37 9.73 -0.26
C ALA A 142 -1.62 10.29 0.41
N HIS A 143 -1.88 9.91 1.65
CA HIS A 143 -3.03 10.41 2.41
C HIS A 143 -2.64 10.85 3.80
N ARG A 144 -3.19 11.99 4.22
CA ARG A 144 -3.12 12.46 5.61
C ARG A 144 -4.39 12.05 6.33
N HIS A 145 -4.25 11.39 7.48
CA HIS A 145 -5.39 10.90 8.23
C HIS A 145 -6.21 12.07 8.79
N ARG A 146 -7.53 12.07 8.55
CA ARG A 146 -8.42 13.17 8.97
C ARG A 146 -8.48 13.36 10.48
N LYS A 147 -8.50 12.24 11.22
CA LYS A 147 -8.56 12.24 12.70
C LYS A 147 -7.17 12.23 13.35
N LEU A 148 -6.16 11.76 12.63
CA LEU A 148 -4.76 11.70 13.07
C LEU A 148 -3.91 12.59 12.16
N LYS A 149 -4.03 13.91 12.31
CA LYS A 149 -3.44 14.86 11.34
C LYS A 149 -1.92 14.76 11.23
N ASP A 150 -1.26 14.22 12.25
CA ASP A 150 0.19 14.04 12.29
C ASP A 150 0.61 12.76 11.56
N TRP A 151 -0.33 12.00 11.01
CA TRP A 151 -0.05 10.75 10.31
C TRP A 151 -0.25 10.89 8.81
N VAL A 152 0.77 10.49 8.07
CA VAL A 152 0.77 10.36 6.61
C VAL A 152 1.01 8.91 6.27
N SER A 153 0.18 8.38 5.39
CA SER A 153 0.39 7.07 4.78
C SER A 153 0.71 7.26 3.31
N LEU A 154 1.72 6.52 2.86
CA LEU A 154 2.11 6.41 1.47
C LEU A 154 1.76 5.01 1.01
N SER A 155 1.08 4.86 -0.11
CA SER A 155 0.73 3.53 -0.62
C SER A 155 0.88 3.41 -2.12
N ALA A 156 1.18 2.21 -2.58
CA ALA A 156 1.17 1.84 -3.99
C ALA A 156 0.40 0.53 -4.10
N VAL A 157 -0.58 0.49 -5.01
CA VAL A 157 -1.45 -0.67 -5.23
C VAL A 157 -1.41 -1.02 -6.70
N TYR A 158 -0.94 -2.22 -7.02
CA TYR A 158 -0.93 -2.78 -8.37
C TYR A 158 -1.98 -3.87 -8.49
N VAL A 159 -2.90 -3.74 -9.44
CA VAL A 159 -3.96 -4.72 -9.70
C VAL A 159 -3.82 -5.25 -11.11
N VAL A 160 -3.75 -6.57 -11.26
CA VAL A 160 -3.60 -7.25 -12.57
C VAL A 160 -4.85 -7.97 -13.04
N GLY A 161 -5.90 -7.97 -12.23
CA GLY A 161 -7.05 -8.83 -12.43
C GLY A 161 -7.70 -9.18 -11.11
N ASP A 162 -8.40 -10.32 -11.14
CA ASP A 162 -8.96 -10.95 -9.95
C ASP A 162 -8.24 -12.25 -9.61
N MET A 163 -8.72 -12.96 -8.59
CA MET A 163 -8.09 -14.18 -8.10
C MET A 163 -8.13 -15.35 -9.10
N ARG A 164 -8.87 -15.26 -10.20
CA ARG A 164 -8.89 -16.22 -11.32
C ARG A 164 -7.80 -15.92 -12.34
N SER A 165 -7.28 -14.68 -12.37
CA SER A 165 -6.16 -14.31 -13.23
C SER A 165 -4.89 -15.09 -12.87
N PRO A 166 -3.93 -15.23 -13.80
CA PRO A 166 -2.65 -15.86 -13.53
C PRO A 166 -1.93 -15.29 -12.30
N ALA A 167 -1.00 -16.06 -11.73
CA ALA A 167 -0.11 -15.54 -10.68
C ALA A 167 0.71 -14.36 -11.21
N LEU A 168 1.05 -13.44 -10.32
CA LEU A 168 1.99 -12.36 -10.65
C LEU A 168 3.32 -12.98 -11.12
N PRO A 169 3.87 -12.48 -12.25
CA PRO A 169 5.23 -12.83 -12.66
C PRO A 169 6.23 -12.56 -11.51
N GLY A 170 7.21 -13.44 -11.31
CA GLY A 170 8.08 -13.41 -10.12
C GLY A 170 9.01 -12.20 -10.04
N ASP A 171 9.29 -11.55 -11.16
CA ASP A 171 10.02 -10.29 -11.28
C ASP A 171 9.23 -9.09 -10.72
N VAL A 172 7.89 -9.11 -10.78
CA VAL A 172 7.06 -8.01 -10.26
C VAL A 172 7.20 -7.86 -8.73
N PRO A 173 6.99 -8.90 -7.88
CA PRO A 173 7.26 -8.78 -6.44
C PRO A 173 8.72 -8.45 -6.10
N ALA A 174 9.69 -8.91 -6.91
CA ALA A 174 11.10 -8.60 -6.70
C ALA A 174 11.38 -7.10 -6.93
N LEU A 175 10.84 -6.52 -8.01
CA LEU A 175 10.91 -5.09 -8.29
C LEU A 175 10.31 -4.26 -7.15
N TRP A 176 9.14 -4.66 -6.66
CA TRP A 176 8.45 -3.97 -5.55
C TRP A 176 9.21 -4.07 -4.23
N ARG A 177 9.79 -5.24 -3.94
CA ARG A 177 10.71 -5.42 -2.81
C ARG A 177 11.88 -4.45 -2.91
N ASP A 178 12.57 -4.42 -4.04
CA ASP A 178 13.80 -3.63 -4.20
C ASP A 178 13.50 -2.12 -4.13
N PHE A 179 12.35 -1.70 -4.66
CA PHE A 179 11.81 -0.36 -4.46
C PHE A 179 11.56 -0.05 -2.99
N LEU A 180 10.85 -0.93 -2.25
CA LEU A 180 10.59 -0.76 -0.82
C LEU A 180 11.92 -0.57 -0.08
N TYR A 181 12.88 -1.48 -0.25
CA TYR A 181 14.17 -1.43 0.46
C TYR A 181 14.88 -0.10 0.24
N SER A 182 14.99 0.33 -1.02
CA SER A 182 15.64 1.60 -1.38
C SER A 182 14.92 2.79 -0.74
N TYR A 183 13.59 2.81 -0.78
CA TYR A 183 12.82 3.94 -0.29
C TYR A 183 12.83 4.04 1.24
N VAL A 184 12.68 2.93 1.96
CA VAL A 184 12.65 2.94 3.43
C VAL A 184 14.02 3.15 4.06
N GLU A 185 15.10 2.83 3.36
CA GLU A 185 16.46 3.17 3.79
C GLU A 185 16.66 4.69 3.82
N GLN A 186 16.17 5.39 2.80
CA GLN A 186 16.21 6.84 2.73
C GLN A 186 15.21 7.50 3.69
N TRP A 187 14.00 6.95 3.78
CA TRP A 187 12.89 7.50 4.58
C TRP A 187 12.27 6.43 5.49
N PRO A 188 12.87 6.15 6.66
CA PRO A 188 12.38 5.11 7.57
C PRO A 188 10.97 5.42 8.09
N PRO A 189 9.99 4.51 7.87
CA PRO A 189 8.63 4.67 8.39
C PRO A 189 8.49 4.15 9.83
N ALA A 190 7.39 4.52 10.49
CA ALA A 190 7.00 3.92 11.77
C ALA A 190 6.44 2.50 11.59
N PHE A 191 5.80 2.24 10.45
CA PHE A 191 5.29 0.94 10.04
C PHE A 191 5.21 0.85 8.51
N GLY A 192 5.33 -0.35 7.96
CA GLY A 192 4.97 -0.60 6.58
C GLY A 192 4.87 -2.09 6.24
N TYR A 193 4.35 -2.40 5.06
CA TYR A 193 4.28 -3.77 4.57
C TYR A 193 4.29 -3.83 3.04
N LEU A 194 4.65 -5.01 2.50
CA LEU A 194 4.40 -5.41 1.12
C LEU A 194 3.70 -6.77 1.12
N ALA A 195 2.55 -6.84 0.45
CA ALA A 195 1.68 -8.02 0.47
C ALA A 195 0.92 -8.20 -0.86
N ASP A 196 0.41 -9.41 -1.10
CA ASP A 196 -0.46 -9.76 -2.25
C ASP A 196 -1.90 -10.08 -1.84
N ASP A 197 -2.19 -10.06 -0.53
CA ASP A 197 -3.48 -10.42 0.05
C ASP A 197 -4.22 -9.24 0.70
N SER A 198 -3.61 -8.06 0.80
CA SER A 198 -4.14 -6.95 1.61
C SER A 198 -5.16 -6.05 0.92
N ILE A 199 -5.25 -6.08 -0.41
CA ILE A 199 -6.07 -5.12 -1.20
C ILE A 199 -7.55 -5.14 -0.76
N ALA A 200 -8.05 -6.30 -0.33
CA ALA A 200 -9.43 -6.45 0.14
C ALA A 200 -9.69 -5.95 1.58
N ALA A 201 -8.66 -5.56 2.34
CA ALA A 201 -8.81 -5.00 3.68
C ALA A 201 -9.41 -3.57 3.65
N GLY A 202 -9.35 -2.93 2.48
CA GLY A 202 -9.74 -1.54 2.24
C GLY A 202 -8.54 -0.60 2.34
N ALA A 203 -8.64 0.56 1.69
CA ALA A 203 -7.52 1.45 1.33
C ALA A 203 -6.62 1.99 2.47
N THR A 204 -6.86 1.64 3.73
CA THR A 204 -6.06 2.10 4.88
C THR A 204 -5.88 1.08 6.00
N ARG A 205 -6.45 -0.13 5.88
CA ARG A 205 -6.39 -1.14 6.93
C ARG A 205 -5.45 -2.26 6.54
N THR A 206 -4.69 -2.76 7.50
CA THR A 206 -4.01 -4.04 7.33
C THR A 206 -5.02 -5.20 7.35
N PRO A 207 -4.68 -6.38 6.80
CA PRO A 207 -5.48 -7.59 6.98
C PRO A 207 -5.83 -7.87 8.45
N LEU A 208 -4.85 -7.68 9.35
CA LEU A 208 -5.04 -7.92 10.78
C LEU A 208 -6.10 -6.98 11.37
N GLU A 209 -6.03 -5.68 11.08
CA GLU A 209 -7.02 -4.69 11.52
C GLU A 209 -8.42 -4.99 10.97
N ALA A 210 -8.51 -5.36 9.70
CA ALA A 210 -9.78 -5.75 9.09
C ALA A 210 -10.43 -6.93 9.81
N ARG A 211 -9.63 -7.87 10.34
CA ARG A 211 -10.11 -9.07 11.04
C ARG A 211 -10.24 -8.92 12.55
N THR A 212 -9.59 -7.94 13.17
CA THR A 212 -9.79 -7.59 14.60
C THR A 212 -10.80 -6.46 14.79
N GLN A 213 -11.40 -5.96 13.69
CA GLN A 213 -12.36 -4.86 13.68
C GLN A 213 -11.80 -3.56 14.29
N THR A 214 -10.50 -3.34 14.17
CA THR A 214 -9.84 -2.11 14.56
C THR A 214 -9.65 -1.18 13.36
N PHE A 215 -9.40 0.10 13.64
CA PHE A 215 -9.18 1.10 12.62
C PHE A 215 -7.80 1.72 12.77
N PRO A 216 -7.24 2.32 11.70
CA PRO A 216 -5.95 3.00 11.76
C PRO A 216 -5.92 4.12 12.81
N THR A 217 -7.07 4.69 13.15
CA THR A 217 -7.22 5.69 14.21
C THR A 217 -6.86 5.19 15.60
N ASP A 218 -6.97 3.88 15.81
CA ASP A 218 -6.73 3.23 17.08
C ASP A 218 -5.31 2.62 17.14
N THR A 219 -4.80 2.19 15.99
CA THR A 219 -3.56 1.41 15.88
C THR A 219 -2.33 2.24 15.48
N LEU A 220 -2.48 3.27 14.63
CA LEU A 220 -1.36 4.14 14.25
C LEU A 220 -0.70 4.82 15.46
N PRO A 221 -1.44 5.37 16.45
CA PRO A 221 -0.81 5.94 17.64
C PRO A 221 -0.02 4.94 18.49
N GLN A 222 -0.17 3.63 18.23
CA GLN A 222 0.46 2.55 18.97
C GLN A 222 1.62 1.89 18.22
N THR A 223 2.02 2.40 17.05
CA THR A 223 3.05 1.76 16.20
C THR A 223 4.43 1.63 16.85
N ASP A 224 4.71 2.35 17.95
CA ASP A 224 5.93 2.19 18.74
C ASP A 224 5.83 1.10 19.82
N SER A 225 4.62 0.59 20.04
CA SER A 225 4.33 -0.47 21.03
C SER A 225 3.93 -1.78 20.37
N PHE A 226 3.16 -1.71 19.28
CA PHE A 226 2.60 -2.87 18.59
C PHE A 226 2.67 -2.70 17.08
N LEU A 227 2.82 -3.83 16.38
CA LEU A 227 2.65 -3.90 14.94
C LEU A 227 1.17 -3.83 14.56
N ARG A 228 0.88 -3.09 13.49
CA ARG A 228 -0.47 -3.05 12.88
C ARG A 228 -0.82 -4.34 12.14
N GLY A 229 0.16 -5.19 11.85
CA GLY A 229 0.01 -6.41 11.07
C GLY A 229 1.37 -7.01 10.70
N TYR A 230 1.33 -8.10 9.95
CA TYR A 230 2.51 -8.75 9.35
C TYR A 230 2.15 -9.26 7.97
N SER A 231 3.14 -9.32 7.09
CA SER A 231 2.99 -9.69 5.66
C SER A 231 4.28 -10.31 5.13
N TRP A 232 4.40 -10.51 3.81
CA TRP A 232 5.63 -11.04 3.21
C TRP A 232 6.86 -10.20 3.55
N ILE A 233 6.72 -8.88 3.46
CA ILE A 233 7.67 -7.92 4.02
C ILE A 233 6.95 -7.07 5.05
N THR A 234 7.54 -6.87 6.21
CA THR A 234 7.04 -5.99 7.27
C THR A 234 8.15 -5.03 7.68
N VAL A 235 7.81 -3.75 7.81
CA VAL A 235 8.71 -2.69 8.29
C VAL A 235 8.26 -2.26 9.67
N THR A 236 9.19 -2.18 10.62
CA THR A 236 8.91 -1.87 12.02
C THR A 236 9.70 -0.64 12.49
N SER A 237 9.15 0.09 13.46
CA SER A 237 9.94 1.08 14.20
C SER A 237 11.02 0.42 15.07
N ALA A 238 11.94 1.23 15.59
CA ALA A 238 13.01 0.77 16.46
C ALA A 238 12.48 0.20 17.78
N GLN A 239 11.47 0.84 18.36
CA GLN A 239 10.86 0.44 19.63
C GLN A 239 10.17 -0.92 19.49
N VAL A 240 9.51 -1.18 18.37
CA VAL A 240 8.92 -2.49 18.08
C VAL A 240 10.00 -3.53 17.84
N ALA A 241 11.06 -3.20 17.09
CA ALA A 241 12.19 -4.10 16.87
C ALA A 241 12.84 -4.53 18.19
N GLU A 242 13.08 -3.58 19.10
CA GLU A 242 13.62 -3.84 20.44
C GLU A 242 12.69 -4.75 21.25
N ARG A 243 11.38 -4.46 21.28
CA ARG A 243 10.38 -5.28 21.97
C ARG A 243 10.27 -6.69 21.41
N ALA A 244 10.53 -6.87 20.11
CA ALA A 244 10.61 -8.17 19.47
C ALA A 244 11.92 -8.94 19.79
N GLY A 245 12.78 -8.38 20.65
CA GLY A 245 14.06 -8.96 21.07
C GLY A 245 15.26 -8.52 20.22
N GLY A 246 15.07 -7.57 19.31
CA GLY A 246 16.09 -7.06 18.41
C GLY A 246 16.46 -8.01 17.27
N ILE A 247 17.32 -7.53 16.37
CA ILE A 247 17.73 -8.26 15.15
C ILE A 247 18.27 -9.67 15.44
N GLY A 248 19.10 -9.82 16.47
CA GLY A 248 19.72 -11.12 16.81
C GLY A 248 18.72 -12.15 17.30
N ALA A 249 17.68 -11.75 18.06
CA ALA A 249 16.62 -12.67 18.48
C ALA A 249 15.78 -13.09 17.27
N LEU A 250 15.39 -12.14 16.42
CA LEU A 250 14.61 -12.40 15.21
C LEU A 250 15.36 -13.31 14.23
N GLN A 251 16.66 -13.13 14.04
CA GLN A 251 17.49 -14.03 13.22
C GLN A 251 17.45 -15.48 13.74
N ARG A 252 17.54 -15.70 15.05
CA ARG A 252 17.51 -17.05 15.65
C ARG A 252 16.17 -17.77 15.47
N THR A 253 15.08 -17.04 15.21
CA THR A 253 13.77 -17.68 14.94
C THR A 253 13.74 -18.45 13.63
N GLY A 254 14.61 -18.10 12.67
CA GLY A 254 14.55 -18.62 11.31
C GLY A 254 13.26 -18.27 10.54
N ALA A 255 12.47 -17.32 11.04
CA ALA A 255 11.20 -16.91 10.42
C ALA A 255 11.39 -16.02 9.19
N PHE A 256 12.56 -15.38 9.07
CA PHE A 256 12.84 -14.38 8.04
C PHE A 256 14.03 -14.80 7.18
N ALA A 257 13.84 -14.78 5.86
CA ALA A 257 14.90 -15.00 4.89
C ALA A 257 15.92 -13.85 4.84
N ARG A 258 15.46 -12.63 5.13
CA ARG A 258 16.31 -11.43 5.19
C ARG A 258 15.79 -10.47 6.25
N ILE A 259 16.71 -9.91 7.03
CA ILE A 259 16.46 -8.82 7.97
C ILE A 259 17.45 -7.71 7.64
N ALA A 260 16.96 -6.48 7.48
CA ALA A 260 17.79 -5.29 7.32
C ALA A 260 17.45 -4.28 8.40
N GLU A 261 18.47 -3.65 8.98
CA GLU A 261 18.32 -2.56 9.94
C GLU A 261 18.28 -1.22 9.22
N LEU A 262 17.35 -0.36 9.63
CA LEU A 262 17.18 0.99 9.11
C LEU A 262 18.02 1.99 9.91
N PRO A 263 18.38 3.16 9.36
CA PRO A 263 19.15 4.19 10.08
C PRO A 263 18.54 4.64 11.41
N THR A 264 17.23 4.47 11.59
CA THR A 264 16.51 4.81 12.84
C THR A 264 16.52 3.68 13.88
N GLY A 265 17.10 2.52 13.58
CA GLY A 265 17.04 1.29 14.40
C GLY A 265 15.80 0.43 14.13
N GLY A 266 14.90 0.86 13.24
CA GLY A 266 13.80 0.03 12.74
C GLY A 266 14.29 -1.14 11.89
N LEU A 267 13.41 -2.08 11.57
CA LEU A 267 13.78 -3.28 10.79
C LEU A 267 12.88 -3.45 9.55
N VAL A 268 13.47 -3.97 8.47
CA VAL A 268 12.75 -4.56 7.33
C VAL A 268 12.89 -6.08 7.41
N LEU A 269 11.74 -6.75 7.60
CA LEU A 269 11.63 -8.17 7.84
C LEU A 269 11.00 -8.86 6.62
N GLN A 270 11.80 -9.59 5.84
CA GLN A 270 11.32 -10.36 4.69
C GLN A 270 11.18 -11.84 5.07
N ALA A 271 9.95 -12.35 5.05
CA ALA A 271 9.61 -13.70 5.51
C ALA A 271 10.25 -14.81 4.68
N THR A 272 10.15 -14.74 3.35
CA THR A 272 10.65 -15.74 2.40
C THR A 272 11.39 -15.07 1.25
N PRO A 273 12.34 -15.76 0.57
CA PRO A 273 13.04 -15.20 -0.58
C PRO A 273 12.07 -14.73 -1.70
N LEU A 274 11.03 -15.52 -1.96
CA LEU A 274 10.01 -15.22 -2.97
C LEU A 274 8.62 -15.02 -2.33
N MET A 275 7.82 -14.11 -2.88
CA MET A 275 6.45 -13.85 -2.43
C MET A 275 5.56 -15.09 -2.53
N SER A 276 5.72 -15.88 -3.59
CA SER A 276 4.97 -17.11 -3.82
C SER A 276 5.19 -18.19 -2.76
N GLU A 277 6.29 -18.12 -2.01
CA GLU A 277 6.61 -19.03 -0.91
C GLU A 277 5.99 -18.57 0.43
N TYR A 278 5.49 -17.34 0.50
CA TYR A 278 4.85 -16.79 1.68
C TYR A 278 3.42 -17.30 1.81
N GLY A 279 3.27 -18.46 2.45
CA GLY A 279 2.00 -19.10 2.78
C GLY A 279 2.15 -20.16 3.88
N GLY A 280 1.02 -20.67 4.39
CA GLY A 280 0.98 -21.80 5.32
C GLY A 280 1.97 -21.69 6.49
N SER A 281 2.98 -22.57 6.51
CA SER A 281 3.97 -22.61 7.60
C SER A 281 4.83 -21.34 7.69
N ALA A 282 5.07 -20.63 6.58
CA ALA A 282 5.84 -19.38 6.59
C ALA A 282 5.10 -18.28 7.35
N VAL A 283 3.80 -18.15 7.09
CA VAL A 283 2.91 -17.22 7.81
C VAL A 283 2.92 -17.52 9.31
N ARG A 284 2.81 -18.80 9.68
CA ARG A 284 2.92 -19.21 11.09
C ARG A 284 4.26 -18.83 11.72
N ARG A 285 5.38 -19.10 11.06
CA ARG A 285 6.70 -18.76 11.62
C ARG A 285 6.83 -17.26 11.88
N VAL A 286 6.35 -16.42 10.96
CA VAL A 286 6.32 -14.96 11.15
C VAL A 286 5.43 -14.56 12.32
N PHE A 287 4.21 -15.12 12.41
CA PHE A 287 3.32 -14.88 13.53
C PHE A 287 3.96 -15.24 14.88
N GLU A 288 4.56 -16.43 15.01
CA GLU A 288 5.22 -16.85 16.25
C GLU A 288 6.43 -15.96 16.60
N ALA A 289 7.20 -15.53 15.61
CA ALA A 289 8.35 -14.64 15.81
C ALA A 289 7.92 -13.24 16.26
N LEU A 290 6.76 -12.76 15.82
CA LEU A 290 6.26 -11.40 16.10
C LEU A 290 5.21 -11.34 17.20
N ARG A 291 4.77 -12.48 17.76
CA ARG A 291 3.64 -12.55 18.71
C ARG A 291 3.73 -11.54 19.87
N ALA A 292 4.93 -11.28 20.38
CA ALA A 292 5.14 -10.40 21.53
C ALA A 292 4.85 -8.91 21.23
N VAL A 293 4.84 -8.54 19.94
CA VAL A 293 4.58 -7.18 19.46
C VAL A 293 3.30 -7.11 18.63
N LEU A 294 2.49 -8.17 18.59
CA LEU A 294 1.17 -8.14 17.97
C LEU A 294 0.08 -7.75 18.99
N PRO A 295 -1.02 -7.12 18.54
CA PRO A 295 -2.17 -6.85 19.38
C PRO A 295 -2.80 -8.15 19.90
N ASP A 296 -3.22 -8.19 21.17
CA ASP A 296 -3.69 -9.43 21.82
C ASP A 296 -5.04 -9.95 21.25
N GLN A 297 -5.76 -9.12 20.49
CA GLN A 297 -7.06 -9.47 19.91
C GLN A 297 -6.93 -10.61 18.90
N THR A 298 -7.82 -11.60 19.03
CA THR A 298 -7.89 -12.71 18.06
C THR A 298 -8.57 -12.24 16.77
N PRO A 299 -7.96 -12.45 15.60
CA PRO A 299 -8.60 -12.16 14.32
C PRO A 299 -9.83 -13.04 14.10
N ILE A 300 -10.90 -12.49 13.53
CA ILE A 300 -12.12 -13.23 13.20
C ILE A 300 -12.04 -13.71 11.74
N PRO A 301 -12.13 -15.04 11.47
CA PRO A 301 -12.21 -15.55 10.11
C PRO A 301 -13.42 -14.99 9.35
N ASP A 302 -13.24 -14.72 8.07
CA ASP A 302 -14.31 -14.27 7.19
C ASP A 302 -14.36 -15.16 5.95
N PRO A 303 -15.44 -15.94 5.77
CA PRO A 303 -15.56 -16.84 4.63
C PRO A 303 -15.66 -16.10 3.30
N MET A 304 -15.96 -14.80 3.29
CA MET A 304 -15.98 -13.97 2.08
C MET A 304 -14.59 -13.57 1.62
N ILE A 305 -13.63 -13.49 2.55
CA ILE A 305 -12.25 -13.04 2.32
C ILE A 305 -11.29 -14.09 2.91
N PRO A 306 -11.23 -15.30 2.30
CA PRO A 306 -10.45 -16.41 2.85
C PRO A 306 -8.95 -16.33 2.52
N PHE A 307 -8.51 -15.30 1.80
CA PHE A 307 -7.16 -15.22 1.23
C PHE A 307 -6.18 -14.40 2.08
N PHE A 308 -6.62 -13.78 3.18
CA PHE A 308 -5.69 -13.15 4.11
C PHE A 308 -4.74 -14.19 4.71
N LYS A 309 -3.45 -13.95 4.56
CA LYS A 309 -2.32 -14.74 5.08
C LYS A 309 -2.12 -14.41 6.56
N LEU A 310 -3.11 -14.77 7.36
CA LEU A 310 -3.15 -14.54 8.81
C LEU A 310 -3.26 -15.85 9.59
N ILE A 311 -2.76 -15.80 10.82
CA ILE A 311 -3.07 -16.75 11.89
C ILE A 311 -4.25 -16.22 12.70
N TYR A 312 -5.32 -17.01 12.79
CA TYR A 312 -6.56 -16.70 13.52
C TYR A 312 -6.52 -17.20 14.97
N GLU A 313 -5.43 -16.89 15.65
CA GLU A 313 -5.20 -17.20 17.07
C GLU A 313 -4.78 -15.92 17.80
N SER A 314 -5.07 -15.83 19.10
CA SER A 314 -4.51 -14.76 19.92
C SER A 314 -3.00 -14.91 20.02
N PRO A 315 -2.22 -13.83 19.89
CA PRO A 315 -0.82 -13.81 20.32
C PRO A 315 -0.81 -13.93 21.86
N ARG A 316 -0.90 -15.14 22.39
CA ARG A 316 -0.72 -15.36 23.84
C ARG A 316 0.69 -14.89 24.18
N ARG A 317 0.87 -14.09 25.23
CA ARG A 317 2.20 -13.68 25.68
C ARG A 317 2.81 -14.80 26.51
#